data_AF-A0A916F493-F1
#
_entry.id   AF-A0A916F493-F1
#
_cell.length_a   1.000
_cell.length_b   1.000
_cell.length_c   1.000
_cell.angle_alpha   90.00
_cell.angle_beta   90.00
_cell.angle_gamma   90.00
#
_symmetry.space_group_name_H-M   'P 1'
#
loop_
_entity.id
_entity.type
_entity.pdbx_description
1 polymer ?
#
loop_
_entity_poly.entity_id
_entity_poly.type
_entity_poly.pdbx_seq_one_letter_code
_entity_poly.pdbx_strand_id
1 'polypeptide(L)'
;MLYRNQKEFKRSKQARFALARQITIEYYDCDERHLLDKDYLEKAMLTAAQESGATIVSSSFNSFEPQGVSGVVIIAESHFTIHAWPEHNYAAVDMFTCGDIDLDRAVDCLQTALDAKRTVISADLNRGLMPDLNGYDQAPDIGHPPCAYPFAWGREAPGRAPWGLLSSVDIRNCTPDIIRSAEKIKSFVVELCDRINMKRFGDCQIVHFGEDEKVAGFSMTQLIETSLISGHFANASNTAYIDVFSCKFYEPRQVAEFAVDYFGGSDYKLHIAVRQ
;
A
#
# COMPACT_ATOMS: atom_id res chain seq x y z
N MET A 1 -34.62 -16.16 -34.09
CA MET A 1 -34.09 -17.15 -33.13
C MET A 1 -32.66 -16.77 -32.81
N LEU A 2 -32.21 -17.02 -31.58
CA LEU A 2 -30.89 -16.72 -30.99
C LEU A 2 -30.75 -15.30 -30.42
N TYR A 3 -31.11 -15.14 -29.14
CA TYR A 3 -30.33 -14.43 -28.12
C TYR A 3 -31.04 -14.63 -26.78
N ARG A 4 -30.44 -15.43 -25.87
CA ARG A 4 -30.50 -15.30 -24.40
C ARG A 4 -29.91 -16.57 -23.78
N ASN A 5 -28.72 -16.43 -23.22
CA ASN A 5 -28.28 -17.21 -22.06
C ASN A 5 -27.30 -16.33 -21.28
N GLN A 6 -27.86 -15.39 -20.52
CA GLN A 6 -27.18 -14.85 -19.34
C GLN A 6 -27.18 -15.98 -18.31
N LYS A 7 -26.04 -16.65 -18.14
CA LYS A 7 -25.80 -17.39 -16.91
C LYS A 7 -25.35 -16.37 -15.86
N GLU A 8 -26.23 -16.06 -14.91
CA GLU A 8 -25.84 -15.42 -13.66
C GLU A 8 -24.71 -16.24 -13.04
N PHE A 9 -23.51 -15.65 -13.01
CA PHE A 9 -22.38 -16.20 -12.26
C PHE A 9 -22.64 -15.92 -10.79
N LYS A 10 -23.34 -16.83 -10.10
CA LYS A 10 -23.42 -16.81 -8.65
C LYS A 10 -22.00 -17.04 -8.11
N ARG A 11 -21.29 -15.96 -7.79
CA ARG A 11 -20.03 -15.98 -7.03
C ARG A 11 -20.35 -16.66 -5.69
N SER A 12 -20.00 -17.94 -5.57
CA SER A 12 -20.05 -18.64 -4.28
C SER A 12 -19.17 -17.87 -3.31
N LYS A 13 -19.65 -17.65 -2.08
CA LYS A 13 -18.93 -17.01 -0.97
C LYS A 13 -17.63 -17.79 -0.72
N GLN A 14 -16.57 -17.44 -1.44
CA GLN A 14 -15.28 -18.10 -1.35
C GLN A 14 -14.74 -17.75 0.03
N ALA A 15 -14.34 -18.76 0.80
CA ALA A 15 -13.70 -18.52 2.08
C ALA A 15 -12.50 -17.60 1.84
N ARG A 16 -12.50 -16.42 2.48
CA ARG A 16 -11.44 -15.43 2.29
C ARG A 16 -10.18 -16.01 2.92
N PHE A 17 -9.18 -16.35 2.12
CA PHE A 17 -7.90 -16.90 2.59
C PHE A 17 -6.92 -15.81 3.05
N ALA A 18 -7.28 -14.55 2.83
CA ALA A 18 -6.54 -13.36 3.23
C ALA A 18 -7.53 -12.29 3.68
N LEU A 19 -7.11 -11.46 4.64
CA LEU A 19 -7.90 -10.33 5.15
C LEU A 19 -8.01 -9.22 4.10
N ALA A 20 -6.96 -9.01 3.32
CA ALA A 20 -6.88 -7.91 2.37
C ALA A 20 -6.03 -8.26 1.13
N ARG A 21 -6.15 -7.47 0.07
CA ARG A 21 -5.41 -7.62 -1.19
C ARG A 21 -4.76 -6.30 -1.57
N GLN A 22 -3.51 -6.33 -1.97
CA GLN A 22 -2.78 -5.16 -2.45
C GLN A 22 -2.22 -5.45 -3.85
N ILE A 23 -2.50 -4.56 -4.79
CA ILE A 23 -1.87 -4.59 -6.11
C ILE A 23 -1.00 -3.34 -6.29
N THR A 24 0.14 -3.52 -6.96
CA THR A 24 0.99 -2.42 -7.40
C THR A 24 0.88 -2.30 -8.91
N ILE A 25 0.69 -1.08 -9.39
CA ILE A 25 0.39 -0.79 -10.79
C ILE A 25 1.38 0.25 -11.30
N GLU A 26 1.85 0.02 -12.52
CA GLU A 26 2.73 0.91 -13.27
C GLU A 26 1.96 1.42 -14.49
N TYR A 27 1.70 2.73 -14.54
CA TYR A 27 1.12 3.40 -15.69
C TYR A 27 2.20 4.13 -16.47
N TYR A 28 2.40 3.74 -17.73
CA TYR A 28 3.40 4.33 -18.62
C TYR A 28 2.74 5.09 -19.77
N ASP A 29 3.52 6.00 -20.34
CA ASP A 29 3.11 6.82 -21.48
C ASP A 29 1.82 7.60 -21.19
N CYS A 30 1.71 8.11 -19.96
CA CYS A 30 0.60 8.95 -19.51
C CYS A 30 0.68 10.35 -20.13
N ASP A 31 -0.43 11.08 -20.14
CA ASP A 31 -0.43 12.49 -20.48
C ASP A 31 0.23 13.32 -19.36
N GLU A 32 1.39 13.90 -19.65
CA GLU A 32 2.16 14.75 -18.73
C GLU A 32 1.30 15.83 -18.05
N ARG A 33 0.32 16.40 -18.78
CA ARG A 33 -0.55 17.47 -18.27
C ARG A 33 -1.42 16.98 -17.12
N HIS A 34 -1.87 15.73 -17.17
CA HIS A 34 -2.63 15.12 -16.09
C HIS A 34 -1.73 14.81 -14.89
N LEU A 35 -0.47 14.42 -15.11
CA LEU A 35 0.49 14.13 -14.04
C LEU A 35 0.96 15.37 -13.27
N LEU A 36 0.96 16.55 -13.92
CA LEU A 36 1.31 17.82 -13.30
C LEU A 36 0.16 18.44 -12.48
N ASP A 37 -1.08 18.08 -12.79
CA ASP A 37 -2.26 18.66 -12.16
C ASP A 37 -2.69 17.85 -10.93
N LYS A 38 -2.30 18.35 -9.75
CA LYS A 38 -2.62 17.77 -8.46
C LYS A 38 -4.13 17.60 -8.23
N ASP A 39 -4.92 18.61 -8.59
CA ASP A 39 -6.37 18.59 -8.36
C ASP A 39 -7.06 17.60 -9.32
N TYR A 40 -6.53 17.48 -10.53
CA TYR A 40 -6.94 16.44 -11.48
C TYR A 40 -6.64 15.03 -10.95
N LEU A 41 -5.42 14.78 -10.46
CA LEU A 41 -5.04 13.48 -9.91
C LEU A 41 -5.86 13.10 -8.68
N GLU A 42 -6.13 14.06 -7.79
CA GLU A 42 -7.01 13.84 -6.65
C GLU A 42 -8.40 13.39 -7.12
N LYS A 43 -8.99 14.10 -8.07
CA LYS A 43 -10.29 13.75 -8.64
C LYS A 43 -10.27 12.38 -9.33
N ALA A 44 -9.21 12.04 -10.06
CA ALA A 44 -9.06 10.76 -10.74
C ALA A 44 -9.01 9.59 -9.74
N MET A 45 -8.21 9.73 -8.68
CA MET A 45 -8.08 8.73 -7.62
C MET A 45 -9.37 8.56 -6.81
N LEU A 46 -10.06 9.66 -6.48
CA LEU A 46 -11.37 9.61 -5.82
C LEU A 46 -12.42 8.92 -6.70
N THR A 47 -12.42 9.21 -8.01
CA THR A 47 -13.32 8.56 -8.97
C THR A 47 -13.03 7.06 -9.04
N ALA A 48 -11.77 6.65 -9.14
CA ALA A 48 -11.39 5.24 -9.17
C ALA A 48 -11.80 4.50 -7.87
N ALA A 49 -11.60 5.12 -6.70
CA ALA A 49 -12.06 4.57 -5.42
C ALA A 49 -13.59 4.41 -5.40
N GLN A 50 -14.33 5.45 -5.78
CA GLN A 50 -15.79 5.41 -5.80
C GLN A 50 -16.34 4.34 -6.77
N GLU A 51 -15.80 4.29 -8.00
CA GLU A 51 -16.24 3.34 -9.04
C GLU A 51 -15.91 1.89 -8.70
N SER A 52 -14.86 1.65 -7.90
CA SER A 52 -14.52 0.33 -7.37
C SER A 52 -15.47 -0.18 -6.27
N GLY A 53 -16.34 0.71 -5.76
CA GLY A 53 -17.22 0.45 -4.61
C GLY A 53 -16.56 0.69 -3.25
N ALA A 54 -15.36 1.29 -3.21
CA ALA A 54 -14.69 1.60 -1.95
C ALA A 54 -15.38 2.76 -1.22
N THR A 55 -15.41 2.69 0.11
CA THR A 55 -15.89 3.79 0.95
C THR A 55 -14.75 4.73 1.26
N ILE A 56 -14.78 5.94 0.71
CA ILE A 56 -13.76 6.97 0.89
C ILE A 56 -13.91 7.63 2.27
N VAL A 57 -12.79 7.76 2.99
CA VAL A 57 -12.71 8.42 4.29
C VAL A 57 -12.10 9.82 4.15
N SER A 58 -10.96 9.93 3.48
CA SER A 58 -10.25 11.20 3.26
C SER A 58 -9.25 11.10 2.11
N SER A 59 -8.77 12.24 1.62
CA SER A 59 -7.69 12.33 0.63
C SER A 59 -6.64 13.36 1.05
N SER A 60 -5.41 13.17 0.58
CA SER A 60 -4.32 14.15 0.71
C SER A 60 -3.38 14.07 -0.49
N PHE A 61 -3.17 15.20 -1.15
CA PHE A 61 -2.35 15.32 -2.36
C PHE A 61 -1.40 16.50 -2.24
N ASN A 62 -0.17 16.32 -2.74
CA ASN A 62 0.88 17.33 -2.69
C ASN A 62 1.69 17.35 -3.98
N SER A 63 1.95 18.54 -4.50
CA SER A 63 2.90 18.80 -5.57
C SER A 63 4.30 18.99 -5.01
N PHE A 64 5.31 18.54 -5.74
CA PHE A 64 6.72 18.71 -5.40
C PHE A 64 7.42 19.62 -6.41
N GLU A 65 8.52 20.22 -5.95
CA GLU A 65 9.41 21.03 -6.79
C GLU A 65 10.59 20.16 -7.29
N PRO A 66 10.99 20.26 -8.57
CA PRO A 66 10.47 21.15 -9.61
C PRO A 66 9.16 20.68 -10.27
N GLN A 67 8.79 19.40 -10.10
CA GLN A 67 7.53 18.83 -10.54
C GLN A 67 7.26 17.49 -9.83
N GLY A 68 6.09 16.90 -10.10
CA GLY A 68 5.65 15.64 -9.54
C GLY A 68 4.52 15.83 -8.53
N VAL A 69 3.69 14.79 -8.40
CA VAL A 69 2.57 14.77 -7.47
C VAL A 69 2.58 13.46 -6.72
N SER A 70 2.41 13.50 -5.40
CA SER A 70 2.06 12.32 -4.62
C SER A 70 0.72 12.52 -3.92
N GLY A 71 -0.04 11.45 -3.82
CA GLY A 71 -1.32 11.49 -3.14
C GLY A 71 -1.76 10.16 -2.59
N VAL A 72 -2.67 10.24 -1.63
CA VAL A 72 -3.29 9.10 -0.97
C VAL A 72 -4.79 9.35 -0.80
N VAL A 73 -5.58 8.33 -1.07
CA VAL A 73 -7.00 8.23 -0.73
C VAL A 73 -7.12 7.14 0.33
N ILE A 74 -7.50 7.54 1.54
CA ILE A 74 -7.84 6.62 2.61
C ILE A 74 -9.25 6.12 2.37
N ILE A 75 -9.40 4.80 2.32
CA ILE A 75 -10.68 4.12 2.23
C ILE A 75 -10.92 3.30 3.51
N ALA A 76 -12.13 2.80 3.69
CA ALA A 76 -12.44 1.92 4.81
C ALA A 76 -11.45 0.74 4.85
N GLU A 77 -10.61 0.73 5.88
CA GLU A 77 -9.60 -0.28 6.26
C GLU A 77 -8.36 -0.39 5.36
N SER A 78 -8.15 0.51 4.40
CA SER A 78 -7.00 0.45 3.49
C SER A 78 -6.73 1.78 2.76
N HIS A 79 -6.00 1.77 1.64
CA HIS A 79 -5.64 3.00 0.92
C HIS A 79 -5.39 2.78 -0.57
N PHE A 80 -5.60 3.82 -1.38
CA PHE A 80 -5.03 3.95 -2.71
C PHE A 80 -3.98 5.05 -2.71
N THR A 81 -2.81 4.83 -3.31
CA THR A 81 -1.73 5.83 -3.40
C THR A 81 -1.28 6.01 -4.82
N ILE A 82 -0.79 7.20 -5.13
CA ILE A 82 -0.21 7.54 -6.43
C ILE A 82 1.05 8.38 -6.24
N HIS A 83 2.07 8.07 -7.01
CA HIS A 83 3.28 8.87 -7.18
C HIS A 83 3.49 9.10 -8.68
N ALA A 84 3.51 10.35 -9.12
CA ALA A 84 3.58 10.74 -10.52
C ALA A 84 4.91 11.45 -10.83
N TRP A 85 5.55 11.02 -11.93
CA TRP A 85 6.76 11.60 -12.52
C TRP A 85 6.46 12.11 -13.93
N PRO A 86 6.02 13.38 -14.07
CA PRO A 86 5.71 13.98 -15.36
C PRO A 86 6.85 13.88 -16.39
N GLU A 87 8.11 14.05 -15.98
CA GLU A 87 9.31 13.93 -16.84
C GLU A 87 9.46 12.56 -17.51
N HIS A 88 8.76 11.55 -16.99
CA HIS A 88 8.83 10.17 -17.46
C HIS A 88 7.48 9.68 -17.99
N ASN A 89 6.46 10.56 -18.04
CA ASN A 89 5.09 10.18 -18.40
C ASN A 89 4.62 8.94 -17.61
N TYR A 90 4.97 8.89 -16.33
CA TYR A 90 4.84 7.70 -15.51
C TYR A 90 4.13 7.98 -14.19
N ALA A 91 3.28 7.04 -13.77
CA ALA A 91 2.69 7.01 -12.44
C ALA A 91 2.76 5.61 -11.82
N ALA A 92 3.23 5.57 -10.58
CA ALA A 92 3.25 4.41 -9.71
C ALA A 92 2.01 4.46 -8.80
N VAL A 93 1.16 3.44 -8.84
CA VAL A 93 -0.06 3.37 -8.03
C VAL A 93 -0.04 2.11 -7.16
N ASP A 94 -0.52 2.22 -5.93
CA ASP A 94 -0.76 1.08 -5.05
C ASP A 94 -2.23 1.10 -4.64
N MET A 95 -2.91 -0.04 -4.76
CA MET A 95 -4.29 -0.20 -4.32
C MET A 95 -4.33 -1.31 -3.30
N PHE A 96 -4.42 -0.93 -2.03
CA PHE A 96 -4.65 -1.84 -0.92
C PHE A 96 -6.15 -1.82 -0.59
N THR A 97 -6.79 -2.99 -0.53
CA THR A 97 -8.22 -3.13 -0.28
C THR A 97 -8.56 -4.23 0.71
N CYS A 98 -9.52 -3.93 1.58
CA CYS A 98 -10.26 -4.90 2.35
C CYS A 98 -11.66 -5.07 1.73
N GLY A 99 -12.08 -6.31 1.50
CA GLY A 99 -13.45 -6.61 1.05
C GLY A 99 -13.56 -6.96 -0.43
N ASP A 100 -14.80 -7.05 -0.88
CA ASP A 100 -15.15 -7.29 -2.28
C ASP A 100 -15.16 -5.96 -3.05
N ILE A 101 -13.97 -5.39 -3.28
CA ILE A 101 -13.75 -4.17 -4.08
C ILE A 101 -13.36 -4.56 -5.51
N ASP A 102 -13.94 -3.87 -6.50
CA ASP A 102 -13.64 -4.09 -7.92
C ASP A 102 -12.36 -3.34 -8.33
N LEU A 103 -11.22 -3.98 -8.07
CA LEU A 103 -9.89 -3.44 -8.42
C LEU A 103 -9.70 -3.29 -9.93
N ASP A 104 -10.29 -4.17 -10.74
CA ASP A 104 -10.17 -4.06 -12.20
C ASP A 104 -10.85 -2.78 -12.69
N ARG A 105 -12.02 -2.46 -12.12
CA ARG A 105 -12.70 -1.18 -12.39
C ARG A 105 -11.87 0.02 -11.98
N ALA A 106 -11.22 -0.02 -10.80
CA ALA A 106 -10.33 1.06 -10.36
C ALA A 106 -9.14 1.26 -11.32
N VAL A 107 -8.52 0.16 -11.75
CA VAL A 107 -7.39 0.14 -12.68
C VAL A 107 -7.77 0.77 -14.01
N ASP A 108 -8.93 0.39 -14.58
CA ASP A 108 -9.44 0.90 -15.85
C ASP A 108 -9.79 2.39 -15.78
N CYS A 109 -10.39 2.83 -14.66
CA CYS A 109 -10.70 4.23 -14.39
C CYS A 109 -9.43 5.08 -14.42
N LEU A 110 -8.37 4.65 -13.73
CA LEU A 110 -7.10 5.37 -13.71
C LEU A 110 -6.37 5.29 -15.06
N GLN A 111 -6.39 4.15 -15.74
CA GLN A 111 -5.81 4.05 -17.08
C GLN A 111 -6.43 5.10 -18.02
N THR A 112 -7.75 5.23 -17.98
CA THR A 112 -8.48 6.20 -18.80
C THR A 112 -8.18 7.63 -18.39
N ALA A 113 -8.17 7.93 -17.09
CA ALA A 113 -7.91 9.28 -16.58
C ALA A 113 -6.47 9.74 -16.87
N LEU A 114 -5.49 8.87 -16.68
CA LEU A 114 -4.08 9.19 -16.94
C LEU A 114 -3.72 9.18 -18.44
N ASP A 115 -4.65 8.75 -19.30
CA ASP A 115 -4.41 8.46 -20.72
C ASP A 115 -3.20 7.53 -20.96
N ALA A 116 -3.00 6.58 -20.06
CA ALA A 116 -1.85 5.68 -20.09
C ALA A 116 -1.95 4.70 -21.27
N LYS A 117 -0.90 4.65 -22.10
CA LYS A 117 -0.86 3.72 -23.25
C LYS A 117 -0.47 2.30 -22.84
N ARG A 118 0.15 2.15 -21.68
CA ARG A 118 0.56 0.86 -21.14
C ARG A 118 0.37 0.80 -19.63
N THR A 119 -0.33 -0.22 -19.18
CA THR A 119 -0.58 -0.51 -17.75
C THR A 119 0.03 -1.87 -17.41
N VAL A 120 0.77 -1.96 -16.31
CA VAL A 120 1.35 -3.20 -15.81
C VAL A 120 1.00 -3.37 -14.35
N ILE A 121 0.37 -4.48 -13.98
CA ILE A 121 0.27 -4.89 -12.57
C ILE A 121 1.59 -5.56 -12.20
N SER A 122 2.44 -4.86 -11.44
CA SER A 122 3.80 -5.30 -11.11
C SER A 122 3.84 -6.28 -9.92
N ALA A 123 2.84 -6.24 -9.03
CA ALA A 123 2.65 -7.21 -7.96
C ALA A 123 1.16 -7.36 -7.58
N ASP A 124 0.80 -8.55 -7.10
CA ASP A 124 -0.52 -8.87 -6.54
C ASP A 124 -0.31 -9.68 -5.26
N LEU A 125 -0.63 -9.07 -4.13
CA LEU A 125 -0.27 -9.51 -2.79
C LEU A 125 -1.53 -9.78 -1.97
N ASN A 126 -1.58 -10.97 -1.38
CA ASN A 126 -2.56 -11.29 -0.35
C ASN A 126 -1.98 -10.91 1.02
N ARG A 127 -2.62 -9.96 1.68
CA ARG A 127 -2.22 -9.39 2.98
C ARG A 127 -3.08 -9.99 4.09
N GLY A 128 -2.45 -10.35 5.22
CA GLY A 128 -3.14 -10.96 6.35
C GLY A 128 -3.67 -12.37 6.05
N LEU A 129 -2.78 -13.29 5.65
CA LEU A 129 -3.15 -14.69 5.39
C LEU A 129 -3.76 -15.34 6.64
N MET A 130 -4.95 -15.93 6.48
CA MET A 130 -5.65 -16.62 7.57
C MET A 130 -5.17 -18.08 7.67
N PRO A 131 -4.68 -18.54 8.84
CA PRO A 131 -4.11 -19.88 9.02
C PRO A 131 -5.07 -21.04 8.71
N ASP A 132 -6.38 -20.79 8.80
CA ASP A 132 -7.44 -21.79 8.92
C ASP A 132 -7.97 -22.33 7.57
N LEU A 133 -7.43 -21.86 6.44
CA LEU A 133 -7.84 -22.32 5.09
C LEU A 133 -6.79 -23.13 4.32
N ASN A 134 -5.57 -23.19 4.83
CA ASN A 134 -4.53 -24.14 4.42
C ASN A 134 -3.53 -24.15 5.56
N GLY A 135 -3.43 -25.26 6.29
CA GLY A 135 -2.58 -25.41 7.48
C GLY A 135 -1.18 -24.84 7.28
N TYR A 136 -1.01 -23.57 7.63
CA TYR A 136 0.27 -22.88 7.76
C TYR A 136 0.80 -23.08 9.19
N ASP A 137 0.63 -24.29 9.73
CA ASP A 137 1.71 -24.85 10.53
C ASP A 137 2.81 -25.19 9.52
N GLN A 138 4.00 -24.62 9.70
CA GLN A 138 5.17 -24.74 8.81
C GLN A 138 5.18 -23.78 7.60
N ALA A 139 5.06 -22.46 7.82
CA ALA A 139 6.08 -21.64 7.16
C ALA A 139 7.40 -22.10 7.81
N PRO A 140 8.38 -22.65 7.07
CA PRO A 140 9.63 -23.01 7.69
C PRO A 140 10.11 -21.76 8.41
N ASP A 141 10.45 -21.90 9.69
CA ASP A 141 11.38 -21.01 10.34
C ASP A 141 12.64 -21.11 9.49
N ILE A 142 12.71 -20.26 8.47
CA ILE A 142 13.94 -20.00 7.77
C ILE A 142 14.75 -19.15 8.73
N GLY A 143 15.28 -19.85 9.75
CA GLY A 143 16.56 -19.55 10.34
C GLY A 143 17.54 -19.44 9.18
N HIS A 144 17.60 -18.23 8.64
CA HIS A 144 18.51 -17.85 7.58
C HIS A 144 19.64 -17.06 8.22
N PRO A 145 20.88 -17.36 7.82
CA PRO A 145 22.08 -16.91 8.50
C PRO A 145 22.11 -15.39 8.61
N PRO A 146 22.85 -14.81 9.58
CA PRO A 146 22.91 -13.36 9.83
C PRO A 146 23.54 -12.53 8.69
N CYS A 147 23.67 -13.09 7.48
CA CYS A 147 24.14 -12.38 6.29
C CYS A 147 23.79 -13.19 5.02
N ALA A 148 22.79 -12.75 4.24
CA ALA A 148 22.58 -13.07 2.81
C ALA A 148 21.24 -12.44 2.38
N TYR A 149 21.12 -11.45 1.51
CA TYR A 149 22.02 -10.77 0.58
C TYR A 149 21.69 -9.27 0.74
N PRO A 150 22.66 -8.34 0.72
CA PRO A 150 22.31 -6.95 0.47
C PRO A 150 21.58 -6.95 -0.87
N PHE A 151 20.31 -6.57 -0.90
CA PHE A 151 19.67 -6.14 -2.14
C PHE A 151 20.52 -4.96 -2.60
N ALA A 152 21.50 -5.23 -3.46
CA ALA A 152 22.52 -4.27 -3.81
C ALA A 152 21.90 -3.29 -4.80
N TRP A 153 21.16 -2.34 -4.24
CA TRP A 153 20.40 -1.22 -4.82
C TRP A 153 21.18 -0.34 -5.82
N GLY A 154 22.43 -0.70 -6.12
CA GLY A 154 23.25 -0.09 -7.16
C GLY A 154 24.46 -0.93 -7.63
N ARG A 155 24.58 -2.23 -7.29
CA ARG A 155 25.72 -3.07 -7.79
C ARG A 155 25.36 -4.11 -8.85
N GLU A 156 24.10 -4.51 -8.99
CA GLU A 156 23.73 -5.62 -9.90
C GLU A 156 22.84 -5.26 -11.10
N ALA A 157 22.82 -4.00 -11.53
CA ALA A 157 22.34 -3.67 -12.88
C ALA A 157 22.99 -2.37 -13.40
N PRO A 158 24.15 -2.43 -14.07
CA PRO A 158 24.60 -1.31 -14.90
C PRO A 158 23.59 -1.16 -16.06
N GLY A 159 22.54 -0.35 -15.86
CA GLY A 159 21.56 0.00 -16.91
C GLY A 159 20.09 0.07 -16.50
N ARG A 160 19.68 -0.37 -15.30
CA ARG A 160 18.29 -0.26 -14.80
C ARG A 160 18.29 -0.01 -13.30
N ALA A 161 18.37 1.26 -12.89
CA ALA A 161 18.09 1.64 -11.52
C ALA A 161 16.55 1.64 -11.34
N PRO A 162 16.00 0.90 -10.38
CA PRO A 162 14.57 0.98 -10.10
C PRO A 162 14.19 2.36 -9.55
N TRP A 163 12.98 2.82 -9.84
CA TRP A 163 12.48 4.12 -9.39
C TRP A 163 12.13 4.14 -7.90
N GLY A 164 11.86 2.98 -7.28
CA GLY A 164 11.67 2.91 -5.83
C GLY A 164 11.56 1.50 -5.25
N LEU A 165 11.53 1.42 -3.92
CA LEU A 165 11.24 0.22 -3.12
C LEU A 165 9.87 0.37 -2.48
N LEU A 166 9.05 -0.66 -2.57
CA LEU A 166 7.95 -0.88 -1.65
C LEU A 166 8.33 -2.03 -0.70
N SER A 167 8.18 -1.80 0.60
CA SER A 167 8.12 -2.88 1.59
C SER A 167 6.76 -2.89 2.26
N SER A 168 6.16 -4.07 2.31
CA SER A 168 4.85 -4.32 2.91
C SER A 168 5.02 -5.32 4.05
N VAL A 169 4.72 -4.90 5.28
CA VAL A 169 4.91 -5.66 6.51
C VAL A 169 3.55 -5.95 7.14
N ASP A 170 3.23 -7.23 7.31
CA ASP A 170 2.06 -7.70 8.06
C ASP A 170 2.54 -8.18 9.42
N ILE A 171 2.12 -7.52 10.50
CA ILE A 171 2.53 -7.84 11.87
C ILE A 171 1.33 -8.40 12.61
N ARG A 172 1.47 -9.63 13.13
CA ARG A 172 0.38 -10.34 13.81
C ARG A 172 0.55 -10.28 15.34
N ASN A 173 -0.58 -10.39 16.03
CA ASN A 173 -0.67 -10.42 17.49
C ASN A 173 -0.01 -9.20 18.16
N CYS A 174 -0.19 -8.02 17.58
CA CYS A 174 0.30 -6.78 18.14
C CYS A 174 -0.33 -6.48 19.50
N THR A 175 0.39 -5.72 20.32
CA THR A 175 -0.07 -5.25 21.62
C THR A 175 -1.28 -4.33 21.48
N PRO A 176 -2.44 -4.73 22.04
CA PRO A 176 -3.69 -3.98 21.99
C PRO A 176 -3.60 -2.47 22.22
N ASP A 177 -2.92 -2.06 23.28
CA ASP A 177 -2.87 -0.67 23.72
C ASP A 177 -1.92 0.20 22.89
N ILE A 178 -1.13 -0.42 21.99
CA ILE A 178 -0.20 0.30 21.10
C ILE A 178 -0.91 0.61 19.79
N ILE A 179 -1.46 -0.40 19.11
CA ILE A 179 -2.12 -0.24 17.81
C ILE A 179 -3.45 0.51 17.90
N ARG A 180 -4.00 0.70 19.10
CA ARG A 180 -5.24 1.47 19.35
C ARG A 180 -4.99 2.87 19.89
N SER A 181 -3.75 3.36 19.83
CA SER A 181 -3.38 4.70 20.31
C SER A 181 -2.83 5.54 19.17
N ALA A 182 -3.57 6.58 18.77
CA ALA A 182 -3.12 7.54 17.76
C ALA A 182 -1.77 8.18 18.14
N GLU A 183 -1.55 8.45 19.43
CA GLU A 183 -0.31 9.03 19.94
C GLU A 183 0.88 8.08 19.74
N LYS A 184 0.72 6.78 20.08
CA LYS A 184 1.78 5.79 19.88
C LYS A 184 2.01 5.49 18.39
N ILE A 185 0.96 5.43 17.58
CA ILE A 185 1.11 5.30 16.12
C ILE A 185 1.87 6.50 15.54
N LYS A 186 1.61 7.71 16.04
CA LYS A 186 2.37 8.90 15.63
C LYS A 186 3.84 8.81 16.05
N SER A 187 4.12 8.37 17.27
CA SER A 187 5.50 8.15 17.74
C SER A 187 6.23 7.10 16.90
N PHE A 188 5.57 5.99 16.57
CA PHE A 188 6.13 4.96 15.69
C PHE A 188 6.65 5.53 14.37
N VAL A 189 5.83 6.29 13.64
CA VAL A 189 6.23 6.77 12.31
C VAL A 189 7.35 7.82 12.39
N VAL A 190 7.39 8.61 13.46
CA VAL A 190 8.49 9.54 13.74
C VAL A 190 9.79 8.77 13.93
N GLU A 191 9.79 7.77 14.81
CA GLU A 191 10.97 6.94 15.09
C GLU A 191 11.40 6.11 13.87
N LEU A 192 10.45 5.59 13.10
CA LEU A 192 10.73 4.88 11.85
C LEU A 192 11.48 5.80 10.88
N CYS A 193 10.94 6.99 10.61
CA CYS A 193 11.57 7.96 9.70
C CYS A 193 13.01 8.28 10.13
N ASP A 194 13.24 8.50 11.42
CA ASP A 194 14.56 8.82 11.94
C ASP A 194 15.53 7.62 11.77
N ARG A 195 15.06 6.38 11.94
CA ARG A 195 15.85 5.15 11.75
C ARG A 195 16.24 4.89 10.30
N ILE A 196 15.33 5.12 9.36
CA ILE A 196 15.60 4.95 7.92
C ILE A 196 16.10 6.24 7.25
N ASN A 197 16.42 7.27 8.04
CA ASN A 197 16.95 8.55 7.58
C ASN A 197 16.07 9.19 6.49
N MET A 198 14.75 9.17 6.70
CA MET A 198 13.78 9.79 5.82
C MET A 198 13.30 11.12 6.41
N LYS A 199 13.23 12.14 5.55
CA LYS A 199 12.69 13.44 5.95
C LYS A 199 11.18 13.44 5.74
N ARG A 200 10.46 13.67 6.84
CA ARG A 200 9.01 13.82 6.87
C ARG A 200 8.59 15.10 6.16
N PHE A 201 7.47 15.04 5.44
CA PHE A 201 6.82 16.17 4.79
C PHE A 201 5.39 16.31 5.31
N GLY A 202 5.05 17.52 5.80
CA GLY A 202 3.74 17.78 6.39
C GLY A 202 3.44 17.00 7.68
N ASP A 203 2.22 17.15 8.16
CA ASP A 203 1.73 16.45 9.35
C ASP A 203 1.40 14.99 9.05
N CYS A 204 1.70 14.11 10.01
CA CYS A 204 1.18 12.74 10.00
C CYS A 204 -0.34 12.76 10.16
N GLN A 205 -1.04 12.14 9.21
CA GLN A 205 -2.48 11.98 9.26
C GLN A 205 -2.80 10.65 9.93
N ILE A 206 -3.64 10.69 10.97
CA ILE A 206 -4.12 9.50 11.67
C ILE A 206 -5.62 9.61 11.79
N VAL A 207 -6.34 8.62 11.26
CA VAL A 207 -7.80 8.58 11.26
C VAL A 207 -8.26 7.29 11.90
N HIS A 208 -9.17 7.39 12.87
CA HIS A 208 -9.90 6.24 13.40
C HIS A 208 -11.26 6.15 12.70
N PHE A 209 -11.62 4.97 12.23
CA PHE A 209 -12.92 4.72 11.62
C PHE A 209 -13.40 3.29 11.91
N GLY A 210 -14.62 3.00 11.47
CA GLY A 210 -15.29 1.71 11.65
C GLY A 210 -16.21 1.73 12.87
N GLU A 211 -17.50 1.94 12.64
CA GLU A 211 -18.52 1.84 13.70
C GLU A 211 -18.79 0.39 14.12
N ASP A 212 -18.59 -0.57 13.19
CA ASP A 212 -18.60 -2.00 13.48
C ASP A 212 -17.22 -2.43 14.00
N GLU A 213 -17.19 -3.10 15.16
CA GLU A 213 -15.95 -3.61 15.78
C GLU A 213 -15.10 -4.45 14.84
N LYS A 214 -15.70 -5.10 13.84
CA LYS A 214 -14.99 -5.92 12.85
C LYS A 214 -14.09 -5.11 11.92
N VAL A 215 -14.44 -3.86 11.67
CA VAL A 215 -13.74 -2.95 10.74
C VAL A 215 -13.14 -1.73 11.45
N ALA A 216 -13.25 -1.71 12.78
CA ALA A 216 -12.73 -0.64 13.61
C ALA A 216 -11.20 -0.66 13.63
N GLY A 217 -10.59 0.51 13.44
CA GLY A 217 -9.14 0.62 13.44
C GLY A 217 -8.62 2.01 13.14
N PHE A 218 -7.30 2.13 13.19
CA PHE A 218 -6.59 3.33 12.77
C PHE A 218 -6.01 3.15 11.37
N SER A 219 -6.02 4.23 10.59
CA SER A 219 -5.18 4.38 9.40
C SER A 219 -4.25 5.56 9.58
N MET A 220 -3.01 5.39 9.16
CA MET A 220 -1.95 6.38 9.28
C MET A 220 -1.29 6.60 7.93
N THR A 221 -1.01 7.85 7.61
CA THR A 221 -0.13 8.23 6.51
C THR A 221 0.86 9.30 6.96
N GLN A 222 2.09 9.16 6.47
CA GLN A 222 3.14 10.16 6.60
C GLN A 222 3.82 10.28 5.24
N LEU A 223 3.67 11.44 4.61
CA LEU A 223 4.48 11.77 3.46
C LEU A 223 5.93 11.95 3.90
N ILE A 224 6.84 11.41 3.11
CA ILE A 224 8.28 11.63 3.22
C ILE A 224 8.75 12.26 1.92
N GLU A 225 9.96 12.82 1.87
CA GLU A 225 10.46 13.45 0.64
C GLU A 225 10.25 12.55 -0.59
N THR A 226 9.37 13.00 -1.50
CA THR A 226 8.96 12.31 -2.74
C THR A 226 8.37 10.90 -2.58
N SER A 227 7.86 10.54 -1.40
CA SER A 227 7.29 9.19 -1.16
C SER A 227 6.33 9.10 0.04
N LEU A 228 6.02 7.89 0.51
CA LEU A 228 4.98 7.65 1.52
C LEU A 228 5.28 6.49 2.47
N ILE A 229 4.96 6.69 3.75
CA ILE A 229 4.74 5.62 4.72
C ILE A 229 3.25 5.57 5.05
N SER A 230 2.62 4.41 4.99
CA SER A 230 1.23 4.19 5.40
C SER A 230 1.10 3.01 6.37
N GLY A 231 0.03 3.01 7.14
CA GLY A 231 -0.25 1.95 8.10
C GLY A 231 -1.74 1.75 8.35
N HIS A 232 -2.18 0.51 8.52
CA HIS A 232 -3.52 0.13 8.96
C HIS A 232 -3.46 -0.77 10.18
N PHE A 233 -4.24 -0.44 11.20
CA PHE A 233 -4.20 -1.07 12.51
C PHE A 233 -5.58 -1.64 12.83
N ALA A 234 -5.74 -2.94 12.62
CA ALA A 234 -7.02 -3.62 12.74
C ALA A 234 -7.28 -4.05 14.19
N ASN A 235 -8.35 -3.53 14.80
CA ASN A 235 -8.69 -3.84 16.19
C ASN A 235 -9.13 -5.29 16.37
N ALA A 236 -9.89 -5.84 15.42
CA ALA A 236 -10.49 -7.17 15.53
C ALA A 236 -9.43 -8.29 15.55
N SER A 237 -8.37 -8.15 14.75
CA SER A 237 -7.34 -9.19 14.58
C SER A 237 -6.02 -8.87 15.28
N ASN A 238 -5.90 -7.73 15.97
CA ASN A 238 -4.63 -7.23 16.51
C ASN A 238 -3.50 -7.25 15.47
N THR A 239 -3.80 -6.86 14.24
CA THR A 239 -2.86 -6.90 13.12
C THR A 239 -2.53 -5.50 12.67
N ALA A 240 -1.24 -5.24 12.39
CA ALA A 240 -0.79 -4.00 11.77
C ALA A 240 -0.25 -4.30 10.37
N TYR A 241 -0.67 -3.51 9.38
CA TYR A 241 -0.19 -3.54 8.02
C TYR A 241 0.59 -2.26 7.78
N ILE A 242 1.88 -2.34 7.52
CA ILE A 242 2.75 -1.18 7.28
C ILE A 242 3.26 -1.24 5.86
N ASP A 243 3.16 -0.15 5.12
CA ASP A 243 3.73 0.00 3.79
C ASP A 243 4.72 1.18 3.79
N VAL A 244 5.94 0.93 3.32
CA VAL A 244 6.96 1.97 3.11
C VAL A 244 7.30 1.98 1.64
N PHE A 245 6.92 3.03 0.94
CA PHE A 245 7.43 3.32 -0.40
C PHE A 245 8.55 4.35 -0.30
N SER A 246 9.65 4.17 -1.02
CA SER A 246 10.70 5.17 -1.13
C SER A 246 11.54 5.06 -2.39
N CYS A 247 11.89 6.21 -2.96
CA CYS A 247 12.88 6.37 -4.03
C CYS A 247 14.33 6.33 -3.50
N LYS A 248 14.52 6.56 -2.19
CA LYS A 248 15.82 6.45 -1.51
C LYS A 248 15.92 5.07 -0.88
N PHE A 249 17.09 4.45 -1.00
CA PHE A 249 17.33 3.15 -0.37
C PHE A 249 17.13 3.21 1.15
N TYR A 250 16.47 2.20 1.66
CA TYR A 250 16.42 1.82 3.07
C TYR A 250 16.43 0.29 3.15
N GLU A 251 16.84 -0.28 4.28
CA GLU A 251 16.86 -1.73 4.47
C GLU A 251 15.46 -2.23 4.92
N PRO A 252 14.72 -3.00 4.10
CA PRO A 252 13.35 -3.42 4.44
C PRO A 252 13.27 -4.27 5.70
N ARG A 253 14.31 -5.08 5.98
CA ARG A 253 14.35 -5.88 7.21
C ARG A 253 14.42 -5.00 8.45
N GLN A 254 15.15 -3.88 8.39
CA GLN A 254 15.22 -2.92 9.48
C GLN A 254 13.84 -2.31 9.78
N VAL A 255 13.03 -2.06 8.75
CA VAL A 255 11.64 -1.59 8.90
C VAL A 255 10.79 -2.66 9.60
N ALA A 256 10.84 -3.90 9.11
CA ALA A 256 10.02 -4.99 9.62
C ALA A 256 10.36 -5.33 11.09
N GLU A 257 11.65 -5.49 11.41
CA GLU A 257 12.12 -5.80 12.76
C GLU A 257 11.76 -4.69 13.74
N PHE A 258 12.00 -3.42 13.36
CA PHE A 258 11.61 -2.30 14.20
C PHE A 258 10.09 -2.25 14.44
N ALA A 259 9.29 -2.47 13.41
CA ALA A 259 7.84 -2.41 13.55
C ALA A 259 7.29 -3.54 14.43
N VAL A 260 7.81 -4.76 14.29
CA VAL A 260 7.43 -5.90 15.12
C VAL A 260 7.76 -5.64 16.58
N ASP A 261 8.98 -5.19 16.87
CA ASP A 261 9.41 -4.85 18.22
C ASP A 261 8.57 -3.72 18.82
N TYR A 262 8.30 -2.67 18.03
CA TYR A 262 7.52 -1.51 18.47
C TYR A 262 6.08 -1.88 18.83
N PHE A 263 5.42 -2.66 17.98
CA PHE A 263 4.03 -3.05 18.18
C PHE A 263 3.89 -4.28 19.08
N GLY A 264 4.98 -4.93 19.49
CA GLY A 264 4.97 -6.16 20.29
C GLY A 264 4.26 -7.30 19.57
N GLY A 265 4.49 -7.44 18.26
CA GLY A 265 3.96 -8.54 17.46
C GLY A 265 4.69 -9.87 17.73
N SER A 266 4.01 -10.99 17.55
CA SER A 266 4.63 -12.32 17.71
C SER A 266 5.42 -12.75 16.49
N ASP A 267 5.02 -12.26 15.31
CA ASP A 267 5.58 -12.64 14.03
C ASP A 267 5.18 -11.62 12.96
N TYR A 268 5.85 -11.69 11.81
CA TYR A 268 5.53 -10.86 10.66
C TYR A 268 5.72 -11.57 9.32
N LYS A 269 5.11 -10.98 8.29
CA LYS A 269 5.39 -11.30 6.89
C LYS A 269 5.88 -10.04 6.19
N LEU A 270 7.02 -10.14 5.50
CA LEU A 270 7.61 -9.05 4.74
C LEU A 270 7.54 -9.37 3.24
N HIS A 271 6.95 -8.46 2.48
CA HIS A 271 7.00 -8.44 1.02
C HIS A 271 7.84 -7.24 0.57
N ILE A 272 8.65 -7.46 -0.46
CA ILE A 272 9.48 -6.41 -1.07
C ILE A 272 9.18 -6.41 -2.56
N ALA A 273 8.78 -5.25 -3.07
CA ALA A 273 8.55 -5.02 -4.49
C ALA A 273 9.45 -3.88 -4.99
N VAL A 274 10.09 -4.12 -6.13
CA VAL A 274 10.90 -3.12 -6.81
C VAL A 274 10.03 -2.43 -7.85
N ARG A 275 9.98 -1.10 -7.83
CA ARG A 275 9.18 -0.28 -8.76
C ARG A 275 10.06 0.17 -9.94
N GLN A 276 9.55 0.07 -11.17
CA GLN A 276 10.31 0.25 -12.42
C GLN A 276 9.62 1.12 -13.44
#